data_AF-A0A836SS80-F1
#
_entry.id   AF-A0A836SS80-F1
#
_cell.length_a   1.000
_cell.length_b   1.000
_cell.length_c   1.000
_cell.angle_alpha   90.00
_cell.angle_beta   90.00
_cell.angle_gamma   90.00
#
_symmetry.space_group_name_H-M   'P 1'
#
loop_
_entity.id
_entity.type
_entity.pdbx_description
1 polymer ?
#
loop_
_entity_poly.entity_id
_entity_poly.type
_entity_poly.pdbx_seq_one_letter_code
_entity_poly.pdbx_strand_id
1 'polypeptide(L)'
;MITARHSREAGSKRFALRLLPLTALLALLCSCSTSRVAWARRDFFAGRFERAYEHLSAPVPARDRVLWLMERGTILQAAGRFEESARDYIGAAGIVGDLETYSISKGAASLVINDAVQDFRGTPFERTLLHSMTALDHLALGNWENAAVEARRIIMSLDKELIGDFPQDAFSRYLAGFCLEMVDDYSNARLQYRLASQYSRGCGVDERTGRLQPPSANVAADSSAAEGDCELVFFALLGRSPTAYQVVNGRIPDLAAPYVEILADGKYLGRTCVLGDVGWLAAVTEQRLALIKAGKTAARVVVKEAVARSVARNTHSTALGDLTRLVLIGLLETPDMRRWETLPRWLEVARVSAPCQIDRIEVRVRSAAGQLLKSFCLRVPIRRRRGLMVSFFRYPPLAPVVSQETDAATRGRDGIVSRESRHAATLQ
;
A
#
# COMPACT_ATOMS: atom_id res chain seq x y z
N MET A 1 -80.11 -38.24 17.93
CA MET A 1 -80.00 -36.79 17.64
C MET A 1 -78.53 -36.39 17.77
N ILE A 2 -77.92 -36.09 16.63
CA ILE A 2 -76.80 -35.16 16.37
C ILE A 2 -75.46 -35.37 17.12
N THR A 3 -74.56 -36.01 16.36
CA THR A 3 -73.09 -35.92 16.30
C THR A 3 -72.43 -34.63 16.81
N ALA A 4 -71.39 -34.76 17.65
CA ALA A 4 -70.40 -33.71 17.92
C ALA A 4 -69.02 -34.10 17.35
N ARG A 5 -68.49 -33.16 16.56
CA ARG A 5 -67.31 -33.25 15.67
C ARG A 5 -65.99 -33.42 16.42
N HIS A 6 -65.14 -34.27 15.85
CA HIS A 6 -63.69 -34.11 15.88
C HIS A 6 -63.28 -32.79 15.21
N SER A 7 -62.44 -31.99 15.87
CA SER A 7 -61.65 -30.93 15.23
C SER A 7 -60.17 -31.11 15.55
N ARG A 8 -59.42 -31.26 14.46
CA ARG A 8 -58.00 -31.59 14.34
C ARG A 8 -57.09 -30.53 14.97
N GLU A 9 -56.10 -30.99 15.73
CA GLU A 9 -54.83 -30.30 15.90
C GLU A 9 -54.15 -30.19 14.53
N ALA A 10 -53.89 -28.97 14.06
CA ALA A 10 -53.03 -28.71 12.90
C ALA A 10 -51.85 -27.85 13.37
N GLY A 11 -50.69 -28.50 13.45
CA GLY A 11 -49.44 -27.89 13.89
C GLY A 11 -48.96 -26.80 12.96
N SER A 12 -48.67 -25.62 13.53
CA SER A 12 -47.83 -24.60 12.92
C SER A 12 -46.58 -24.41 13.78
N LYS A 13 -45.67 -25.38 13.70
CA LYS A 13 -44.29 -25.26 14.17
C LYS A 13 -43.42 -26.03 13.19
N ARG A 14 -42.65 -25.33 12.34
CA ARG A 14 -41.38 -25.80 11.69
C ARG A 14 -40.85 -24.94 10.53
N PHE A 15 -41.23 -23.68 10.35
CA PHE A 15 -40.58 -22.82 9.32
C PHE A 15 -39.44 -21.92 9.82
N ALA A 16 -39.23 -21.81 11.14
CA ALA A 16 -38.24 -20.88 11.72
C ALA A 16 -36.78 -21.40 11.78
N LEU A 17 -36.50 -22.66 11.43
CA LEU A 17 -35.19 -23.29 11.73
C LEU A 17 -34.28 -23.55 10.52
N ARG A 18 -34.64 -23.12 9.30
CA ARG A 18 -33.84 -23.40 8.09
C ARG A 18 -32.96 -22.24 7.59
N LEU A 19 -33.02 -21.05 8.21
CA LEU A 19 -32.25 -19.87 7.78
C LEU A 19 -30.97 -19.61 8.63
N LEU A 20 -30.89 -20.15 9.84
CA LEU A 20 -29.69 -20.11 10.71
C LEU A 20 -28.42 -20.78 10.11
N PRO A 21 -28.49 -21.90 9.35
CA PRO A 21 -27.27 -22.48 8.78
C PRO A 21 -26.70 -21.65 7.61
N LEU A 22 -27.54 -20.87 6.90
CA LEU A 22 -27.10 -20.06 5.76
C LEU A 22 -26.35 -18.79 6.23
N THR A 23 -26.79 -18.17 7.33
CA THR A 23 -26.13 -17.01 7.94
C THR A 23 -24.82 -17.38 8.62
N ALA A 24 -24.75 -18.54 9.29
CA ALA A 24 -23.51 -19.07 9.84
C ALA A 24 -22.47 -19.40 8.75
N LEU A 25 -22.90 -19.97 7.62
CA LEU A 25 -22.03 -20.29 6.48
C LEU A 25 -21.46 -19.04 5.79
N LEU A 26 -22.25 -17.97 5.64
CA LEU A 26 -21.79 -16.69 5.10
C LEU A 26 -20.83 -15.96 6.05
N ALA A 27 -21.02 -16.07 7.38
CA ALA A 27 -20.11 -15.50 8.38
C ALA A 27 -18.75 -16.23 8.40
N LEU A 28 -18.75 -17.57 8.27
CA LEU A 28 -17.52 -18.39 8.26
C LEU A 28 -16.60 -18.10 7.06
N LEU A 29 -17.17 -17.76 5.90
CA LEU A 29 -16.39 -17.45 4.69
C LEU A 29 -15.74 -16.06 4.73
N CYS A 30 -16.37 -15.07 5.36
CA CYS A 30 -15.79 -13.73 5.52
C CYS A 30 -14.60 -13.72 6.51
N SER A 31 -14.62 -14.54 7.56
CA SER A 31 -13.56 -14.52 8.58
C SER A 31 -12.22 -15.10 8.10
N CYS A 32 -12.21 -15.96 7.08
CA CYS A 32 -10.98 -16.61 6.61
C CYS A 32 -10.11 -15.71 5.72
N SER A 33 -10.69 -14.85 4.88
CA SER A 33 -9.89 -13.93 4.06
C SER A 33 -9.31 -12.79 4.89
N THR A 34 -10.11 -12.20 5.79
CA THR A 34 -9.68 -11.14 6.70
C THR A 34 -8.55 -11.58 7.62
N SER A 35 -8.62 -12.81 8.17
CA SER A 35 -7.57 -13.34 9.04
C SER A 35 -6.24 -13.58 8.29
N ARG A 36 -6.27 -14.10 7.06
CA ARG A 36 -5.05 -14.32 6.26
C ARG A 36 -4.32 -13.02 5.92
N VAL A 37 -5.06 -11.99 5.49
CA VAL A 37 -4.48 -10.67 5.20
C VAL A 37 -3.87 -10.05 6.47
N ALA A 38 -4.53 -10.19 7.61
CA ALA A 38 -3.97 -9.71 8.89
C ALA A 38 -2.66 -10.41 9.27
N TRP A 39 -2.56 -11.73 9.10
CA TRP A 39 -1.32 -12.48 9.32
C TRP A 39 -0.23 -12.09 8.32
N ALA A 40 -0.56 -11.94 7.05
CA ALA A 40 0.38 -11.47 6.02
C ALA A 40 0.98 -10.11 6.38
N ARG A 41 0.15 -9.14 6.79
CA ARG A 41 0.60 -7.81 7.25
C ARG A 41 1.52 -7.90 8.45
N ARG A 42 1.18 -8.74 9.44
CA ARG A 42 2.00 -8.95 10.65
C ARG A 42 3.39 -9.49 10.29
N ASP A 43 3.47 -10.48 9.41
CA ASP A 43 4.75 -11.07 8.99
C ASP A 43 5.55 -10.12 8.10
N PHE A 44 4.90 -9.41 7.18
CA PHE A 44 5.51 -8.37 6.35
C PHE A 44 6.21 -7.31 7.19
N PHE A 45 5.50 -6.74 8.16
CA PHE A 45 6.03 -5.68 9.01
C PHE A 45 7.09 -6.14 10.01
N ALA A 46 7.25 -7.45 10.17
CA ALA A 46 8.32 -8.07 10.93
C ALA A 46 9.50 -8.54 10.05
N GLY A 47 9.49 -8.23 8.74
CA GLY A 47 10.52 -8.61 7.78
C GLY A 47 10.49 -10.08 7.35
N ARG A 48 9.42 -10.84 7.68
CA ARG A 48 9.26 -12.25 7.31
C ARG A 48 8.52 -12.37 5.98
N PHE A 49 9.12 -11.89 4.90
CA PHE A 49 8.45 -11.72 3.61
C PHE A 49 7.95 -13.03 2.99
N GLU A 50 8.73 -14.12 3.06
CA GLU A 50 8.28 -15.42 2.52
C GLU A 50 7.05 -15.96 3.28
N ARG A 51 7.04 -15.87 4.61
CA ARG A 51 5.85 -16.24 5.39
C ARG A 51 4.65 -15.34 5.11
N ALA A 52 4.88 -14.04 4.93
CA ALA A 52 3.83 -13.12 4.51
C ALA A 52 3.25 -13.49 3.14
N TYR A 53 4.10 -13.91 2.19
CA TYR A 53 3.69 -14.39 0.88
C TYR A 53 2.89 -15.69 0.97
N GLU A 54 3.30 -16.65 1.80
CA GLU A 54 2.59 -17.92 2.00
C GLU A 54 1.14 -17.70 2.43
N HIS A 55 0.88 -16.76 3.34
CA HIS A 55 -0.48 -16.38 3.75
C HIS A 55 -1.36 -15.90 2.57
N LEU A 56 -0.72 -15.37 1.51
CA LEU A 56 -1.37 -14.83 0.32
C LEU A 56 -1.16 -15.70 -0.94
N SER A 57 -0.72 -16.95 -0.79
CA SER A 57 -0.49 -17.86 -1.93
C SER A 57 -1.78 -18.56 -2.39
N ALA A 58 -2.72 -18.79 -1.47
CA ALA A 58 -3.94 -19.54 -1.72
C ALA A 58 -5.00 -18.74 -2.52
N PRO A 59 -5.95 -19.42 -3.19
CA PRO A 59 -7.10 -18.78 -3.79
C PRO A 59 -7.93 -17.98 -2.77
N VAL A 60 -8.53 -16.90 -3.25
CA VAL A 60 -9.33 -15.94 -2.47
C VAL A 60 -10.65 -15.68 -3.19
N PRO A 61 -11.75 -15.36 -2.49
CA PRO A 61 -12.99 -14.91 -3.13
C PRO A 61 -12.75 -13.75 -4.12
N ALA A 62 -13.47 -13.75 -5.25
CA ALA A 62 -13.31 -12.75 -6.31
C ALA A 62 -13.38 -11.30 -5.79
N ARG A 63 -14.30 -11.02 -4.86
CA ARG A 63 -14.48 -9.70 -4.24
C ARG A 63 -13.27 -9.16 -3.49
N ASP A 64 -12.38 -10.03 -3.01
CA ASP A 64 -11.20 -9.67 -2.22
C ASP A 64 -9.93 -9.73 -3.08
N ARG A 65 -10.03 -10.14 -4.36
CA ARG A 65 -8.90 -10.43 -5.23
C ARG A 65 -8.00 -9.22 -5.48
N VAL A 66 -8.58 -8.05 -5.68
CA VAL A 66 -7.82 -6.80 -5.87
C VAL A 66 -6.97 -6.49 -4.64
N LEU A 67 -7.56 -6.49 -3.44
CA LEU A 67 -6.81 -6.24 -2.21
C LEU A 67 -5.70 -7.27 -2.02
N TRP A 68 -6.00 -8.54 -2.28
CA TRP A 68 -5.05 -9.62 -2.14
C TRP A 68 -3.81 -9.43 -3.03
N LEU A 69 -4.02 -9.06 -4.30
CA LEU A 69 -2.94 -8.77 -5.24
C LEU A 69 -2.15 -7.52 -4.84
N MET A 70 -2.81 -6.47 -4.35
CA MET A 70 -2.16 -5.26 -3.87
C MET A 70 -1.24 -5.55 -2.67
N GLU A 71 -1.74 -6.28 -1.67
CA GLU A 71 -0.97 -6.67 -0.49
C GLU A 71 0.21 -7.60 -0.85
N ARG A 72 -0.04 -8.59 -1.72
CA ARG A 72 0.99 -9.55 -2.14
C ARG A 72 2.06 -8.90 -3.03
N GLY A 73 1.69 -7.99 -3.91
CA GLY A 73 2.62 -7.18 -4.69
C GLY A 73 3.59 -6.43 -3.77
N THR A 74 3.09 -5.81 -2.69
CA THR A 74 3.98 -5.09 -1.76
C THR A 74 4.95 -6.02 -1.02
N ILE A 75 4.49 -7.22 -0.67
CA ILE A 75 5.34 -8.24 -0.07
C ILE A 75 6.43 -8.69 -1.05
N LEU A 76 6.07 -8.94 -2.32
CA LEU A 76 6.99 -9.35 -3.37
C LEU A 76 8.01 -8.25 -3.70
N GLN A 77 7.57 -7.00 -3.83
CA GLN A 77 8.44 -5.83 -4.01
C GLN A 77 9.43 -5.73 -2.85
N ALA A 78 8.96 -5.91 -1.61
CA ALA A 78 9.83 -5.87 -0.44
C ALA A 78 10.83 -7.04 -0.37
N ALA A 79 10.49 -8.18 -0.97
CA ALA A 79 11.37 -9.34 -1.11
C ALA A 79 12.35 -9.23 -2.30
N GLY A 80 12.29 -8.14 -3.08
CA GLY A 80 13.11 -7.96 -4.29
C GLY A 80 12.64 -8.75 -5.51
N ARG A 81 11.44 -9.32 -5.46
CA ARG A 81 10.81 -10.12 -6.54
C ARG A 81 9.98 -9.20 -7.45
N PHE A 82 10.65 -8.25 -8.10
CA PHE A 82 10.01 -7.13 -8.81
C PHE A 82 9.14 -7.57 -9.99
N GLU A 83 9.53 -8.60 -10.74
CA GLU A 83 8.74 -9.12 -11.86
C GLU A 83 7.40 -9.71 -11.39
N GLU A 84 7.43 -10.44 -10.28
CA GLU A 84 6.23 -11.04 -9.69
C GLU A 84 5.34 -9.97 -9.05
N SER A 85 5.96 -8.99 -8.38
CA SER A 85 5.27 -7.83 -7.84
C SER A 85 4.53 -7.04 -8.92
N ALA A 86 5.22 -6.68 -10.01
CA ALA A 86 4.63 -5.96 -11.14
C ALA A 86 3.46 -6.74 -11.75
N ARG A 87 3.58 -8.08 -11.87
CA ARG A 87 2.50 -8.94 -12.37
C ARG A 87 1.26 -8.86 -11.49
N ASP A 88 1.42 -8.90 -10.16
CA ASP A 88 0.31 -8.78 -9.22
C ASP A 88 -0.35 -7.40 -9.29
N TYR A 89 0.44 -6.33 -9.35
CA TYR A 89 -0.10 -4.98 -9.46
C TYR A 89 -0.83 -4.72 -10.79
N ILE A 90 -0.27 -5.16 -11.91
CA ILE A 90 -0.91 -5.07 -13.22
C ILE A 90 -2.22 -5.88 -13.23
N GLY A 91 -2.22 -7.08 -12.63
CA GLY A 91 -3.42 -7.89 -12.47
C GLY A 91 -4.49 -7.20 -11.62
N ALA A 92 -4.10 -6.55 -10.52
CA ALA A 92 -5.01 -5.76 -9.70
C ALA A 92 -5.61 -4.58 -10.48
N ALA A 93 -4.76 -3.84 -11.22
CA ALA A 93 -5.19 -2.70 -12.02
C ALA A 93 -6.17 -3.10 -13.14
N GLY A 94 -5.93 -4.24 -13.79
CA GLY A 94 -6.85 -4.80 -14.79
C GLY A 94 -8.22 -5.09 -14.21
N ILE A 95 -8.29 -5.79 -13.06
CA ILE A 95 -9.56 -6.08 -12.39
C ILE A 95 -10.28 -4.78 -11.98
N VAL A 96 -9.55 -3.79 -11.46
CA VAL A 96 -10.12 -2.49 -11.09
C VAL A 96 -10.77 -1.80 -12.30
N GLY A 97 -10.09 -1.78 -13.45
CA GLY A 97 -10.63 -1.21 -14.69
C GLY A 97 -11.91 -1.91 -15.18
N ASP A 98 -11.95 -3.24 -15.10
CA ASP A 98 -13.15 -4.02 -15.43
C ASP A 98 -14.32 -3.66 -14.50
N LEU A 99 -14.06 -3.61 -13.19
CA LEU A 99 -15.08 -3.29 -12.18
C LEU A 99 -15.67 -1.88 -12.36
N GLU A 100 -14.86 -0.91 -12.76
CA GLU A 100 -15.31 0.45 -13.04
C GLU A 100 -16.22 0.51 -14.27
N THR A 101 -15.83 -0.17 -15.34
CA THR A 101 -16.63 -0.30 -16.57
C THR A 101 -18.00 -0.92 -16.27
N TYR A 102 -18.02 -2.02 -15.51
CA TYR A 102 -19.27 -2.67 -15.11
C TYR A 102 -20.15 -1.77 -14.21
N SER A 103 -19.56 -1.00 -13.32
CA SER A 103 -20.30 -0.11 -12.41
C SER A 103 -21.10 0.95 -13.15
N ILE A 104 -20.51 1.55 -14.19
CA ILE A 104 -21.16 2.54 -15.05
C ILE A 104 -22.35 1.90 -15.78
N SER A 105 -22.17 0.67 -16.28
CA SER A 105 -23.22 -0.05 -17.03
C SER A 105 -24.43 -0.50 -16.19
N LYS A 106 -24.25 -0.75 -14.88
CA LYS A 106 -25.33 -1.27 -13.99
C LYS A 106 -26.14 -0.19 -13.25
N GLY A 107 -25.74 1.07 -13.31
CA GLY A 107 -26.52 2.22 -12.80
C GLY A 107 -27.11 2.01 -11.38
N ALA A 108 -28.41 2.28 -11.23
CA ALA A 108 -29.16 2.32 -9.96
C ALA A 108 -29.12 1.00 -9.15
N ALA A 109 -28.82 -0.14 -9.76
CA ALA A 109 -28.70 -1.43 -9.05
C ALA A 109 -27.55 -1.42 -8.02
N SER A 110 -26.51 -0.63 -8.24
CA SER A 110 -25.38 -0.47 -7.29
C SER A 110 -25.77 0.25 -6.00
N LEU A 111 -26.81 1.09 -6.01
CA LEU A 111 -27.26 1.84 -4.83
C LEU A 111 -27.92 0.93 -3.78
N VAL A 112 -28.45 -0.22 -4.20
CA VAL A 112 -29.22 -1.12 -3.35
C VAL A 112 -28.33 -2.17 -2.64
N ILE A 113 -27.14 -2.44 -3.19
CA ILE A 113 -26.22 -3.47 -2.69
C ILE A 113 -25.32 -2.91 -1.59
N ASN A 114 -25.19 -3.61 -0.46
CA ASN A 114 -24.28 -3.25 0.64
C ASN A 114 -22.81 -3.21 0.16
N ASP A 115 -22.08 -2.18 0.55
CA ASP A 115 -20.67 -1.97 0.22
C ASP A 115 -19.79 -3.13 0.68
N ALA A 116 -20.06 -3.75 1.84
CA ALA A 116 -19.26 -4.87 2.36
C ALA A 116 -19.35 -6.16 1.52
N VAL A 117 -20.35 -6.29 0.64
CA VAL A 117 -20.45 -7.44 -0.28
C VAL A 117 -20.01 -7.10 -1.70
N GLN A 118 -19.65 -5.85 -1.99
CA GLN A 118 -19.12 -5.44 -3.29
C GLN A 118 -17.65 -5.88 -3.47
N ASP A 119 -17.19 -5.89 -4.71
CA ASP A 119 -15.78 -6.11 -5.01
C ASP A 119 -14.93 -4.94 -4.52
N PHE A 120 -13.81 -5.24 -3.86
CA PHE A 120 -12.85 -4.24 -3.44
C PHE A 120 -12.18 -3.62 -4.67
N ARG A 121 -12.11 -2.29 -4.72
CA ARG A 121 -11.50 -1.53 -5.83
C ARG A 121 -10.32 -0.64 -5.41
N GLY A 122 -10.11 -0.51 -4.10
CA GLY A 122 -9.25 0.54 -3.56
C GLY A 122 -9.89 1.92 -3.64
N THR A 123 -9.43 2.81 -2.79
CA THR A 123 -9.73 4.24 -2.82
C THR A 123 -9.00 4.93 -3.99
N PRO A 124 -9.41 6.14 -4.41
CA PRO A 124 -8.75 6.86 -5.50
C PRO A 124 -7.22 6.97 -5.37
N PHE A 125 -6.72 7.35 -4.20
CA PHE A 125 -5.27 7.46 -4.00
C PHE A 125 -4.57 6.07 -4.01
N GLU A 126 -5.22 5.01 -3.51
CA GLU A 126 -4.65 3.65 -3.57
C GLU A 126 -4.53 3.16 -5.02
N ARG A 127 -5.48 3.52 -5.89
CA ARG A 127 -5.41 3.22 -7.34
C ARG A 127 -4.27 4.00 -8.02
N THR A 128 -4.05 5.26 -7.67
CA THR A 128 -2.87 6.00 -8.15
C THR A 128 -1.58 5.35 -7.65
N LEU A 129 -1.50 5.01 -6.36
CA LEU A 129 -0.32 4.37 -5.78
C LEU A 129 -0.08 2.96 -6.32
N LEU A 130 -1.10 2.26 -6.80
CA LEU A 130 -0.94 0.98 -7.49
C LEU A 130 -0.04 1.12 -8.72
N HIS A 131 -0.29 2.15 -9.54
CA HIS A 131 0.55 2.48 -10.68
C HIS A 131 1.94 2.98 -10.24
N SER A 132 2.02 3.76 -9.17
CA SER A 132 3.31 4.22 -8.62
C SER A 132 4.18 3.06 -8.12
N MET A 133 3.63 2.08 -7.41
CA MET A 133 4.37 0.89 -6.98
C MET A 133 4.81 0.04 -8.18
N THR A 134 3.95 -0.09 -9.21
CA THR A 134 4.29 -0.79 -10.46
C THR A 134 5.42 -0.08 -11.24
N ALA A 135 5.39 1.25 -11.30
CA ALA A 135 6.44 2.04 -11.92
C ALA A 135 7.79 1.85 -11.20
N LEU A 136 7.80 1.81 -9.86
CA LEU A 136 9.00 1.52 -9.07
C LEU A 136 9.56 0.12 -9.38
N ASP A 137 8.71 -0.89 -9.54
CA ASP A 137 9.14 -2.23 -9.97
C ASP A 137 9.78 -2.19 -11.36
N HIS A 138 9.18 -1.47 -12.32
CA HIS A 138 9.76 -1.32 -13.65
C HIS A 138 11.09 -0.56 -13.65
N LEU A 139 11.23 0.49 -12.82
CA LEU A 139 12.52 1.18 -12.62
C LEU A 139 13.57 0.24 -12.00
N ALA A 140 13.18 -0.60 -11.05
CA ALA A 140 14.07 -1.61 -10.45
C ALA A 140 14.58 -2.62 -11.49
N LEU A 141 13.72 -2.97 -12.44
CA LEU A 141 14.05 -3.87 -13.54
C LEU A 141 14.86 -3.21 -14.66
N GLY A 142 14.83 -1.87 -14.76
CA GLY A 142 15.42 -1.11 -15.87
C GLY A 142 14.50 -1.05 -17.10
N ASN A 143 13.21 -1.34 -16.92
CA ASN A 143 12.19 -1.33 -17.96
C ASN A 143 11.59 0.08 -18.09
N TRP A 144 12.38 1.03 -18.62
CA TRP A 144 12.03 2.45 -18.67
C TRP A 144 10.73 2.74 -19.45
N GLU A 145 10.50 2.02 -20.53
CA GLU A 145 9.31 2.14 -21.38
C GLU A 145 8.05 1.71 -20.60
N ASN A 146 8.12 0.60 -19.86
CA ASN A 146 7.02 0.15 -19.02
C ASN A 146 6.80 1.10 -17.82
N ALA A 147 7.87 1.63 -17.23
CA ALA A 147 7.75 2.67 -16.21
C ALA A 147 7.03 3.92 -16.77
N ALA A 148 7.29 4.31 -18.02
CA ALA A 148 6.60 5.41 -18.69
C ALA A 148 5.13 5.07 -19.04
N VAL A 149 4.77 3.80 -19.27
CA VAL A 149 3.36 3.39 -19.40
C VAL A 149 2.63 3.61 -18.07
N GLU A 150 3.22 3.16 -16.96
CA GLU A 150 2.65 3.41 -15.63
C GLU A 150 2.61 4.90 -15.29
N ALA A 151 3.60 5.70 -15.71
CA ALA A 151 3.57 7.15 -15.56
C ALA A 151 2.33 7.79 -16.22
N ARG A 152 1.96 7.33 -17.42
CA ARG A 152 0.74 7.81 -18.10
C ARG A 152 -0.53 7.37 -17.38
N ARG A 153 -0.54 6.17 -16.79
CA ARG A 153 -1.65 5.68 -15.95
C ARG A 153 -1.79 6.49 -14.65
N ILE A 154 -0.67 6.85 -14.01
CA ILE A 154 -0.64 7.79 -12.88
C ILE A 154 -1.27 9.13 -13.29
N ILE A 155 -0.82 9.71 -14.41
CA ILE A 155 -1.32 11.00 -14.91
C ILE A 155 -2.83 10.94 -15.13
N MET A 156 -3.32 9.89 -15.81
CA MET A 156 -4.74 9.65 -16.04
C MET A 156 -5.50 9.52 -14.71
N SER A 157 -4.99 8.75 -13.74
CA SER A 157 -5.65 8.56 -12.44
C SER A 157 -5.77 9.84 -11.61
N LEU A 158 -4.88 10.81 -11.86
CA LEU A 158 -4.81 12.11 -11.19
C LEU A 158 -5.45 13.24 -12.02
N ASP A 159 -6.05 12.93 -13.17
CA ASP A 159 -6.77 13.91 -13.98
C ASP A 159 -7.90 14.53 -13.15
N LYS A 160 -8.01 15.87 -13.13
CA LYS A 160 -8.99 16.58 -12.30
C LYS A 160 -10.44 16.21 -12.64
N GLU A 161 -10.72 15.89 -13.90
CA GLU A 161 -12.06 15.48 -14.33
C GLU A 161 -12.42 14.08 -13.80
N LEU A 162 -11.42 13.21 -13.64
CA LEU A 162 -11.61 11.83 -13.15
C LEU A 162 -11.55 11.73 -11.62
N ILE A 163 -10.61 12.43 -10.99
CA ILE A 163 -10.38 12.39 -9.54
C ILE A 163 -11.30 13.37 -8.79
N GLY A 164 -11.90 14.35 -9.46
CA GLY A 164 -12.77 15.35 -8.83
C GLY A 164 -12.10 16.05 -7.65
N ASP A 165 -12.76 16.05 -6.50
CA ASP A 165 -12.25 16.69 -5.27
C ASP A 165 -11.36 15.78 -4.41
N PHE A 166 -11.01 14.58 -4.88
CA PHE A 166 -10.06 13.72 -4.17
C PHE A 166 -8.64 14.32 -4.22
N PRO A 167 -7.79 14.06 -3.20
CA PRO A 167 -6.50 14.72 -3.09
C PRO A 167 -5.55 14.31 -4.22
N GLN A 168 -4.76 15.26 -4.69
CA GLN A 168 -3.62 15.02 -5.57
C GLN A 168 -2.45 14.45 -4.77
N ASP A 169 -1.55 13.74 -5.45
CA ASP A 169 -0.36 13.15 -4.83
C ASP A 169 0.92 13.64 -5.53
N ALA A 170 1.70 14.46 -4.80
CA ALA A 170 2.94 15.02 -5.33
C ALA A 170 4.03 13.96 -5.56
N PHE A 171 4.07 12.88 -4.78
CA PHE A 171 5.00 11.78 -5.02
C PHE A 171 4.69 11.10 -6.36
N SER A 172 3.43 10.73 -6.59
CA SER A 172 3.03 10.09 -7.84
C SER A 172 3.24 11.00 -9.05
N ARG A 173 2.97 12.31 -8.93
CA ARG A 173 3.32 13.30 -9.97
C ARG A 173 4.82 13.32 -10.24
N TYR A 174 5.65 13.40 -9.19
CA TYR A 174 7.11 13.41 -9.32
C TYR A 174 7.61 12.15 -10.01
N LEU A 175 7.15 10.98 -9.56
CA LEU A 175 7.53 9.68 -10.12
C LEU A 175 7.13 9.56 -11.60
N ALA A 176 5.93 10.03 -11.97
CA ALA A 176 5.50 10.08 -13.36
C ALA A 176 6.42 10.98 -14.20
N GLY A 177 6.78 12.16 -13.69
CA GLY A 177 7.74 13.05 -14.33
C GLY A 177 9.10 12.40 -14.54
N PHE A 178 9.61 11.73 -13.51
CA PHE A 178 10.87 10.99 -13.56
C PHE A 178 10.84 9.85 -14.58
N CYS A 179 9.78 9.05 -14.61
CA CYS A 179 9.64 7.96 -15.59
C CYS A 179 9.59 8.49 -17.03
N LEU A 180 8.95 9.63 -17.27
CA LEU A 180 8.91 10.28 -18.59
C LEU A 180 10.27 10.88 -18.99
N GLU A 181 11.00 11.47 -18.04
CA GLU A 181 12.38 11.92 -18.25
C GLU A 181 13.27 10.73 -18.68
N MET A 182 13.06 9.57 -18.06
CA MET A 182 13.73 8.31 -18.38
C MET A 182 13.34 7.72 -19.74
N VAL A 183 12.44 8.34 -20.50
CA VAL A 183 12.23 8.04 -21.93
C VAL A 183 12.36 9.27 -22.82
N ASP A 184 13.11 10.28 -22.38
CA ASP A 184 13.38 11.52 -23.13
C ASP A 184 12.15 12.38 -23.43
N ASP A 185 11.02 12.12 -22.75
CA ASP A 185 9.81 12.95 -22.82
C ASP A 185 9.90 14.12 -21.83
N TYR A 186 10.87 15.01 -22.07
CA TYR A 186 11.22 16.10 -21.15
C TYR A 186 10.09 17.12 -20.98
N SER A 187 9.29 17.36 -22.02
CA SER A 187 8.20 18.33 -21.96
C SER A 187 7.10 17.86 -21.01
N ASN A 188 6.66 16.60 -21.12
CA ASN A 188 5.69 16.04 -20.19
C ASN A 188 6.29 15.81 -18.80
N ALA A 189 7.58 15.46 -18.71
CA ALA A 189 8.28 15.35 -17.43
C ALA A 189 8.24 16.67 -16.64
N ARG A 190 8.58 17.79 -17.28
CA ARG A 190 8.53 19.14 -16.67
C ARG A 190 7.13 19.53 -16.21
N LEU A 191 6.10 19.20 -16.99
CA LEU A 191 4.72 19.42 -16.57
C LEU A 191 4.41 18.67 -15.27
N GLN A 192 4.83 17.41 -15.15
CA GLN A 192 4.62 16.64 -13.93
C GLN A 192 5.46 17.15 -12.76
N TYR A 193 6.69 17.62 -12.97
CA TYR A 193 7.50 18.25 -11.92
C TYR A 193 6.87 19.55 -11.40
N ARG A 194 6.29 20.38 -12.27
CA ARG A 194 5.52 21.55 -11.85
C ARG A 194 4.33 21.16 -10.98
N LEU A 195 3.56 20.16 -11.40
CA LEU A 195 2.40 19.67 -10.63
C LEU A 195 2.85 19.05 -9.29
N ALA A 196 3.97 18.32 -9.28
CA ALA A 196 4.55 17.82 -8.04
C ALA A 196 4.95 18.97 -7.10
N SER A 197 5.57 20.03 -7.61
CA SER A 197 5.90 21.25 -6.85
C SER A 197 4.65 21.89 -6.24
N GLN A 198 3.58 22.03 -7.03
CA GLN A 198 2.31 22.62 -6.60
C GLN A 198 1.66 21.84 -5.44
N TYR A 199 1.75 20.51 -5.44
CA TYR A 199 1.10 19.66 -4.44
C TYR A 199 2.04 19.20 -3.32
N SER A 200 3.34 19.52 -3.42
CA SER A 200 4.35 19.16 -2.42
C SER A 200 4.10 19.89 -1.11
N ARG A 201 4.41 19.20 0.00
CA ARG A 201 4.18 19.69 1.37
C ARG A 201 5.49 19.74 2.13
N GLY A 202 6.24 20.81 1.89
CA GLY A 202 7.50 21.08 2.58
C GLY A 202 8.75 20.68 1.79
N CYS A 203 8.60 20.01 0.64
CA CYS A 203 9.71 19.77 -0.28
C CYS A 203 9.71 20.78 -1.44
N GLY A 204 10.81 21.49 -1.66
CA GLY A 204 10.97 22.25 -2.89
C GLY A 204 11.23 21.31 -4.07
N VAL A 205 10.49 21.47 -5.17
CA VAL A 205 10.70 20.74 -6.43
C VAL A 205 11.01 21.74 -7.53
N ASP A 206 12.19 21.66 -8.13
CA ASP A 206 12.54 22.46 -9.30
C ASP A 206 11.70 21.97 -10.51
N GLU A 207 10.85 22.84 -11.03
CA GLU A 207 9.87 22.48 -12.08
C GLU A 207 10.52 22.07 -13.41
N ARG A 208 11.77 22.46 -13.65
CA ARG A 208 12.46 22.22 -14.93
C ARG A 208 13.29 20.94 -14.89
N THR A 209 13.90 20.66 -13.75
CA THR A 209 14.91 19.61 -13.58
C THR A 209 14.45 18.49 -12.64
N GLY A 210 13.38 18.68 -11.87
CA GLY A 210 12.96 17.72 -10.84
C GLY A 210 13.95 17.63 -9.67
N ARG A 211 14.91 18.55 -9.53
CA ARG A 211 15.80 18.60 -8.37
C ARG A 211 15.01 18.95 -7.11
N LEU A 212 15.41 18.35 -6.00
CA LEU A 212 14.68 18.44 -4.73
C LEU A 212 15.47 19.28 -3.73
N GLN A 213 14.73 20.12 -2.99
CA GLN A 213 15.26 20.97 -1.93
C GLN A 213 14.56 20.61 -0.61
N PRO A 214 15.22 19.82 0.26
CA PRO A 214 14.69 19.48 1.57
C PRO A 214 14.49 20.72 2.46
N PRO A 215 13.48 20.74 3.35
CA PRO A 215 13.21 21.90 4.20
C PRO A 215 14.39 22.19 5.14
N SER A 216 14.91 23.41 5.10
CA SER A 216 16.19 23.86 5.69
C SER A 216 16.33 23.75 7.21
N ALA A 217 15.29 23.35 7.94
CA ALA A 217 15.24 23.50 9.40
C ALA A 217 16.14 22.58 10.24
N ASN A 218 16.64 21.44 9.72
CA ASN A 218 17.12 20.34 10.59
C ASN A 218 18.50 19.71 10.28
N VAL A 219 19.40 20.32 9.47
CA VAL A 219 20.76 19.75 9.31
C VAL A 219 21.83 20.84 9.29
N ALA A 220 22.85 20.65 10.15
CA ALA A 220 24.12 21.36 10.15
C ALA A 220 24.77 21.25 8.75
N ALA A 221 25.10 22.39 8.18
CA ALA A 221 25.62 22.53 6.83
C ALA A 221 27.03 21.92 6.68
N ASP A 222 27.12 20.59 6.56
CA ASP A 222 28.28 19.90 5.99
C ASP A 222 27.95 19.36 4.59
N SER A 223 27.21 20.13 3.80
CA SER A 223 26.86 19.80 2.42
C SER A 223 27.76 20.56 1.44
N SER A 224 28.99 20.11 1.25
CA SER A 224 29.61 20.26 -0.07
C SER A 224 29.17 19.05 -0.90
N ALA A 225 28.14 19.24 -1.74
CA ALA A 225 27.85 18.27 -2.78
C ALA A 225 29.13 18.13 -3.61
N ALA A 226 29.78 16.97 -3.56
CA ALA A 226 30.92 16.70 -4.42
C ALA A 226 30.43 16.81 -5.88
N GLU A 227 31.09 17.63 -6.69
CA GLU A 227 30.94 17.60 -8.14
C GLU A 227 31.34 16.21 -8.63
N GLY A 228 30.32 15.38 -8.89
CA GLY A 228 30.45 14.10 -9.56
C GLY A 228 29.55 14.16 -10.79
N ASP A 229 30.07 13.71 -11.92
CA ASP A 229 29.43 13.79 -13.25
C ASP A 229 28.11 12.98 -13.38
N CYS A 230 27.64 12.37 -12.29
CA CYS A 230 26.42 11.57 -12.22
C CYS A 230 25.47 12.07 -11.13
N GLU A 231 24.19 11.72 -11.29
CA GLU A 231 23.12 12.09 -10.38
C GLU A 231 22.38 10.85 -9.88
N LEU A 232 22.24 10.72 -8.56
CA LEU A 232 21.51 9.65 -7.91
C LEU A 232 20.09 10.13 -7.58
N VAL A 233 19.10 9.43 -8.15
CA VAL A 233 17.69 9.53 -7.77
C VAL A 233 17.36 8.36 -6.85
N PHE A 234 17.08 8.68 -5.59
CA PHE A 234 16.88 7.73 -4.51
C PHE A 234 15.47 7.83 -3.95
N PHE A 235 14.68 6.77 -4.09
CA PHE A 235 13.32 6.68 -3.57
C PHE A 235 13.30 5.97 -2.21
N ALA A 236 12.71 6.59 -1.17
CA ALA A 236 12.56 5.98 0.14
C ALA A 236 11.08 5.80 0.52
N LEU A 237 10.72 4.57 0.88
CA LEU A 237 9.37 4.14 1.24
C LEU A 237 9.34 3.78 2.73
N LEU A 238 8.90 4.70 3.59
CA LEU A 238 9.06 4.57 5.04
C LEU A 238 7.73 4.41 5.77
N GLY A 239 7.76 3.67 6.87
CA GLY A 239 6.62 3.58 7.80
C GLY A 239 5.48 2.71 7.29
N ARG A 240 4.32 2.84 7.94
CA ARG A 240 3.14 1.99 7.70
C ARG A 240 1.92 2.85 7.46
N SER A 241 1.17 2.56 6.39
CA SER A 241 -0.14 3.13 6.15
C SER A 241 -1.05 2.95 7.38
N PRO A 242 -1.91 3.93 7.73
CA PRO A 242 -2.83 3.76 8.85
C PRO A 242 -3.84 2.64 8.56
N THR A 243 -4.22 1.93 9.61
CA THR A 243 -5.25 0.89 9.53
C THR A 243 -6.62 1.47 9.19
N ALA A 244 -7.52 0.64 8.67
CA ALA A 244 -8.90 1.04 8.41
C ALA A 244 -9.59 1.61 9.66
N TYR A 245 -9.35 1.00 10.82
CA TYR A 245 -9.87 1.49 12.10
C TYR A 245 -9.36 2.89 12.45
N GLN A 246 -8.07 3.17 12.24
CA GLN A 246 -7.49 4.49 12.51
C GLN A 246 -8.12 5.55 11.62
N VAL A 247 -8.32 5.26 10.33
CA VAL A 247 -8.84 6.27 9.40
C VAL A 247 -10.32 6.55 9.62
N VAL A 248 -11.15 5.51 9.74
CA VAL A 248 -12.61 5.67 9.93
C VAL A 248 -12.93 6.40 11.24
N ASN A 249 -12.13 6.21 12.28
CA ASN A 249 -12.32 6.88 13.57
C ASN A 249 -11.54 8.19 13.73
N GLY A 250 -10.87 8.68 12.68
CA GLY A 250 -10.04 9.89 12.75
C GLY A 250 -8.86 9.79 13.75
N ARG A 251 -8.37 8.58 14.02
CA ARG A 251 -7.28 8.27 14.96
C ARG A 251 -5.97 8.01 14.24
N ILE A 252 -5.63 8.84 13.26
CA ILE A 252 -4.35 8.76 12.56
C ILE A 252 -3.33 9.53 13.40
N PRO A 253 -2.25 8.89 13.89
CA PRO A 253 -1.25 9.58 14.71
C PRO A 253 -0.59 10.70 13.90
N ASP A 254 -0.57 11.92 14.42
CA ASP A 254 0.21 13.01 13.85
C ASP A 254 1.70 12.78 14.17
N LEU A 255 2.45 12.31 13.17
CA LEU A 255 3.84 11.93 13.31
C LEU A 255 4.66 12.78 12.34
N ALA A 256 5.63 13.50 12.88
CA ALA A 256 6.63 14.17 12.07
C ALA A 256 7.40 13.12 11.25
N ALA A 257 7.56 13.39 9.96
CA ALA A 257 8.18 12.44 9.05
C ALA A 257 9.67 12.22 9.40
N PRO A 258 10.15 10.97 9.40
CA PRO A 258 11.59 10.71 9.37
C PRO A 258 12.19 11.20 8.05
N TYR A 259 13.52 11.08 7.91
CA TYR A 259 14.20 11.25 6.62
C TYR A 259 15.40 10.32 6.53
N VAL A 260 15.92 10.14 5.32
CA VAL A 260 17.09 9.32 5.02
C VAL A 260 18.25 10.21 4.60
N GLU A 261 19.37 10.12 5.30
CA GLU A 261 20.67 10.64 4.85
C GLU A 261 21.36 9.58 3.98
N ILE A 262 21.94 10.01 2.87
CA ILE A 262 22.63 9.17 1.89
C ILE A 262 24.11 9.52 1.93
N LEU A 263 24.95 8.52 2.13
CA LEU A 263 26.40 8.67 2.14
C LEU A 263 27.06 7.67 1.19
N ALA A 264 28.08 8.10 0.46
CA ALA A 264 28.96 7.24 -0.33
C ALA A 264 30.40 7.41 0.18
N ASP A 265 31.06 6.30 0.51
CA ASP A 265 32.44 6.29 1.06
C ASP A 265 32.63 7.25 2.25
N GLY A 266 31.62 7.30 3.13
CA GLY A 266 31.60 8.18 4.31
C GLY A 266 31.29 9.66 4.00
N LYS A 267 31.21 10.06 2.73
CA LYS A 267 30.85 11.42 2.31
C LYS A 267 29.33 11.56 2.20
N TYR A 268 28.79 12.62 2.79
CA TYR A 268 27.37 12.94 2.70
C TYR A 268 27.01 13.43 1.30
N LEU A 269 26.07 12.77 0.64
CA LEU A 269 25.57 13.15 -0.68
C LEU A 269 24.31 14.04 -0.60
N GLY A 270 23.49 13.83 0.43
CA GLY A 270 22.26 14.56 0.65
C GLY A 270 21.24 13.75 1.44
N ARG A 271 20.01 14.24 1.50
CA ARG A 271 18.91 13.57 2.19
C ARG A 271 17.63 13.55 1.38
N THR A 272 16.76 12.61 1.72
CA THR A 272 15.41 12.51 1.17
C THR A 272 14.51 13.61 1.68
N CYS A 273 13.42 13.80 0.93
CA CYS A 273 12.42 14.80 1.15
C CYS A 273 11.04 14.20 0.91
N VAL A 274 10.08 14.50 1.79
CA VAL A 274 8.74 13.92 1.72
C VAL A 274 7.95 14.56 0.58
N LEU A 275 7.50 13.73 -0.37
CA LEU A 275 6.60 14.15 -1.44
C LEU A 275 5.19 13.54 -1.29
N GLY A 276 5.04 12.47 -0.52
CA GLY A 276 3.73 11.85 -0.27
C GLY A 276 3.57 11.39 1.18
N ASP A 277 2.35 11.58 1.70
CA ASP A 277 1.91 11.07 3.01
C ASP A 277 0.60 10.29 2.82
N VAL A 278 0.70 8.96 2.87
CA VAL A 278 -0.44 8.04 2.74
C VAL A 278 -1.43 8.21 3.90
N GLY A 279 -0.95 8.60 5.08
CA GLY A 279 -1.82 8.91 6.21
C GLY A 279 -2.71 10.11 5.92
N TRP A 280 -2.14 11.19 5.39
CA TRP A 280 -2.90 12.37 4.98
C TRP A 280 -3.85 12.07 3.80
N LEU A 281 -3.37 11.38 2.76
CA LEU A 281 -4.18 10.97 1.61
C LEU A 281 -5.40 10.16 2.04
N ALA A 282 -5.20 9.21 2.96
CA ALA A 282 -6.27 8.40 3.51
C ALA A 282 -7.26 9.21 4.35
N ALA A 283 -6.79 10.15 5.16
CA ALA A 283 -7.64 11.01 5.99
C ALA A 283 -8.58 11.85 5.13
N VAL A 284 -8.03 12.58 4.15
CA VAL A 284 -8.81 13.49 3.29
C VAL A 284 -9.74 12.71 2.36
N THR A 285 -9.28 11.57 1.86
CA THR A 285 -10.12 10.68 1.05
C THR A 285 -11.30 10.15 1.86
N GLU A 286 -11.09 9.72 3.11
CA GLU A 286 -12.19 9.22 3.94
C GLU A 286 -13.18 10.31 4.32
N GLN A 287 -12.72 11.54 4.59
CA GLN A 287 -13.63 12.68 4.82
C GLN A 287 -14.58 12.90 3.63
N ARG A 288 -14.05 12.82 2.40
CA ARG A 288 -14.87 12.94 1.19
C ARG A 288 -15.79 11.73 0.98
N LEU A 289 -15.27 10.52 1.18
CA LEU A 289 -16.05 9.31 1.04
C LEU A 289 -17.17 9.22 2.08
N ALA A 290 -16.96 9.67 3.31
CA ALA A 290 -17.98 9.66 4.36
C ALA A 290 -19.24 10.45 3.94
N LEU A 291 -19.06 11.61 3.30
CA LEU A 291 -20.18 12.40 2.77
C LEU A 291 -20.94 11.66 1.66
N ILE A 292 -20.21 11.05 0.72
CA ILE A 292 -20.80 10.28 -0.38
C ILE A 292 -21.52 9.03 0.14
N LYS A 293 -20.88 8.30 1.08
CA LYS A 293 -21.42 7.09 1.73
C LYS A 293 -22.66 7.40 2.55
N ALA A 294 -22.70 8.52 3.27
CA ALA A 294 -23.87 8.92 4.06
C ALA A 294 -25.12 9.10 3.16
N GLY A 295 -24.99 9.80 2.04
CA GLY A 295 -26.08 9.96 1.07
C GLY A 295 -26.55 8.63 0.47
N LYS A 296 -25.61 7.78 0.04
CA LYS A 296 -25.94 6.45 -0.51
C LYS A 296 -26.62 5.53 0.51
N THR A 297 -26.13 5.53 1.75
CA THR A 297 -26.67 4.70 2.83
C THR A 297 -28.09 5.13 3.17
N ALA A 298 -28.37 6.43 3.27
CA ALA A 298 -29.72 6.94 3.51
C ALA A 298 -30.69 6.50 2.40
N ALA A 299 -30.29 6.59 1.12
CA ALA A 299 -31.11 6.13 0.00
C ALA A 299 -31.38 4.62 0.05
N ARG A 300 -30.35 3.81 0.35
CA ARG A 300 -30.46 2.35 0.45
C ARG A 300 -31.39 1.93 1.59
N VAL A 301 -31.31 2.59 2.74
CA VAL A 301 -32.21 2.38 3.88
C VAL A 301 -33.66 2.65 3.49
N VAL A 302 -33.95 3.74 2.77
CA VAL A 302 -35.31 4.07 2.28
C VAL A 302 -35.84 3.00 1.32
N VAL A 303 -35.01 2.50 0.40
CA VAL A 303 -35.43 1.44 -0.54
C VAL A 303 -35.70 0.12 0.21
N LYS A 304 -34.81 -0.29 1.11
CA LYS A 304 -34.98 -1.52 1.92
C LYS A 304 -36.19 -1.43 2.85
N GLU A 305 -36.45 -0.25 3.39
CA GLU A 305 -37.62 0.07 4.18
C GLU A 305 -38.92 -0.09 3.36
N ALA A 306 -38.95 0.35 2.10
CA ALA A 306 -40.10 0.17 1.22
C ALA A 306 -40.39 -1.32 0.96
N VAL A 307 -39.34 -2.14 0.79
CA VAL A 307 -39.47 -3.60 0.65
C VAL A 307 -40.05 -4.23 1.92
N ALA A 308 -39.52 -3.88 3.10
CA ALA A 308 -40.02 -4.39 4.38
C ALA A 308 -41.51 -4.05 4.59
N ARG A 309 -41.94 -2.82 4.26
CA ARG A 309 -43.35 -2.42 4.29
C ARG A 309 -44.21 -3.14 3.27
N SER A 310 -43.67 -3.48 2.09
CA SER A 310 -44.39 -4.26 1.09
C SER A 310 -44.61 -5.70 1.56
N VAL A 311 -43.61 -6.33 2.17
CA VAL A 311 -43.74 -7.67 2.77
C VAL A 311 -44.81 -7.66 3.86
N ALA A 312 -44.78 -6.68 4.77
CA ALA A 312 -45.78 -6.57 5.83
C ALA A 312 -47.22 -6.50 5.28
N ARG A 313 -47.42 -5.69 4.23
CA ARG A 313 -48.73 -5.50 3.59
C ARG A 313 -49.19 -6.73 2.82
N ASN A 314 -48.34 -7.30 1.96
CA ASN A 314 -48.71 -8.42 1.08
C ASN A 314 -48.86 -9.75 1.84
N THR A 315 -48.18 -9.90 2.98
CA THR A 315 -48.30 -11.10 3.83
C THR A 315 -49.25 -10.91 5.01
N HIS A 316 -49.83 -9.71 5.16
CA HIS A 316 -50.66 -9.31 6.32
C HIS A 316 -49.99 -9.62 7.68
N SER A 317 -48.66 -9.57 7.73
CA SER A 317 -47.87 -9.93 8.92
C SER A 317 -46.84 -8.86 9.21
N THR A 318 -47.13 -8.06 10.24
CA THR A 318 -46.21 -7.04 10.76
C THR A 318 -44.89 -7.69 11.22
N ALA A 319 -44.97 -8.87 11.85
CA ALA A 319 -43.80 -9.61 12.30
C ALA A 319 -42.86 -10.02 11.16
N LEU A 320 -43.39 -10.42 9.99
CA LEU A 320 -42.56 -10.72 8.83
C LEU A 320 -41.92 -9.45 8.23
N GLY A 321 -42.65 -8.34 8.24
CA GLY A 321 -42.11 -7.03 7.86
C GLY A 321 -40.96 -6.59 8.76
N ASP A 322 -41.13 -6.71 10.08
CA ASP A 322 -40.11 -6.31 11.07
C ASP A 322 -38.88 -7.22 11.03
N LEU A 323 -39.08 -8.52 10.83
CA LEU A 323 -37.98 -9.45 10.60
C LEU A 323 -37.22 -9.07 9.30
N THR A 324 -37.93 -8.75 8.23
CA THR A 324 -37.33 -8.30 6.97
C THR A 324 -36.53 -7.02 7.16
N ARG A 325 -37.07 -6.06 7.91
CA ARG A 325 -36.37 -4.81 8.26
C ARG A 325 -35.09 -5.08 9.05
N LEU A 326 -35.17 -5.90 10.10
CA LEU A 326 -34.02 -6.26 10.94
C LEU A 326 -32.91 -6.89 10.09
N VAL A 327 -33.26 -7.81 9.19
CA VAL A 327 -32.28 -8.47 8.32
C VAL A 327 -31.68 -7.48 7.32
N LEU A 328 -32.50 -6.76 6.55
CA LEU A 328 -32.01 -5.93 5.44
C LEU A 328 -31.24 -4.69 5.90
N ILE A 329 -31.67 -4.07 7.01
CA ILE A 329 -31.10 -2.81 7.51
C ILE A 329 -30.16 -3.07 8.69
N GLY A 330 -30.59 -3.86 9.68
CA GLY A 330 -29.83 -4.05 10.92
C GLY A 330 -28.63 -4.99 10.79
N LEU A 331 -28.75 -6.06 10.00
CA LEU A 331 -27.68 -7.07 9.88
C LEU A 331 -26.86 -6.93 8.60
N LEU A 332 -27.45 -6.38 7.53
CA LEU A 332 -26.85 -6.31 6.21
C LEU A 332 -26.39 -4.90 5.81
N GLU A 333 -26.36 -3.91 6.70
CA GLU A 333 -25.66 -2.63 6.45
C GLU A 333 -24.38 -2.59 7.30
N THR A 334 -23.24 -2.80 6.66
CA THR A 334 -21.92 -2.75 7.32
C THR A 334 -20.94 -2.01 6.43
N PRO A 335 -20.13 -1.10 6.97
CA PRO A 335 -19.12 -0.41 6.16
C PRO A 335 -18.06 -1.39 5.66
N ASP A 336 -17.59 -1.19 4.43
CA ASP A 336 -16.41 -1.89 3.95
C ASP A 336 -15.15 -1.32 4.62
N MET A 337 -14.46 -2.16 5.37
CA MET A 337 -13.23 -1.83 6.10
C MET A 337 -11.96 -2.33 5.40
N ARG A 338 -12.09 -2.90 4.20
CA ARG A 338 -10.93 -3.34 3.40
C ARG A 338 -10.11 -2.12 2.93
N ARG A 339 -8.79 -2.29 2.92
CA ARG A 339 -7.78 -1.25 2.68
C ARG A 339 -6.44 -1.90 2.39
N TRP A 340 -5.61 -1.28 1.56
CA TRP A 340 -4.21 -1.66 1.35
C TRP A 340 -3.30 -1.11 2.45
N GLU A 341 -2.98 -1.93 3.47
CA GLU A 341 -2.26 -1.46 4.67
C GLU A 341 -0.75 -1.70 4.63
N THR A 342 -0.24 -2.49 3.69
CA THR A 342 1.22 -2.65 3.48
C THR A 342 1.87 -1.48 2.75
N LEU A 343 1.08 -0.51 2.26
CA LEU A 343 1.60 0.75 1.73
C LEU A 343 2.53 1.45 2.75
N PRO A 344 3.62 2.09 2.28
CA PRO A 344 4.43 2.94 3.12
C PRO A 344 3.61 4.15 3.61
N ARG A 345 4.00 4.73 4.74
CA ARG A 345 3.39 5.98 5.23
C ARG A 345 3.95 7.19 4.49
N TRP A 346 5.27 7.29 4.43
CA TRP A 346 6.00 8.40 3.85
C TRP A 346 6.67 7.94 2.55
N LEU A 347 6.43 8.71 1.50
CA LEU A 347 6.97 8.52 0.17
C LEU A 347 7.94 9.66 -0.09
N GLU A 348 9.23 9.35 -0.06
CA GLU A 348 10.29 10.34 -0.08
C GLU A 348 11.22 10.14 -1.26
N VAL A 349 11.85 11.23 -1.69
CA VAL A 349 12.81 11.21 -2.79
C VAL A 349 14.01 12.09 -2.46
N ALA A 350 15.19 11.66 -2.87
CA ALA A 350 16.37 12.51 -2.99
C ALA A 350 16.86 12.48 -4.44
N ARG A 351 17.31 13.62 -4.96
CA ARG A 351 17.98 13.75 -6.26
C ARG A 351 19.27 14.53 -6.03
N VAL A 352 20.39 13.81 -5.94
CA VAL A 352 21.67 14.33 -5.40
C VAL A 352 22.82 14.06 -6.37
N SER A 353 23.81 14.97 -6.41
CA SER A 353 25.06 14.71 -7.12
C SER A 353 25.80 13.55 -6.46
N ALA A 354 26.39 12.68 -7.27
CA ALA A 354 27.03 11.47 -6.78
C ALA A 354 28.19 11.07 -7.70
N PRO A 355 29.26 10.42 -7.17
CA PRO A 355 30.27 9.80 -8.01
C PRO A 355 29.65 8.86 -9.05
N CYS A 356 30.20 8.83 -10.26
CA CYS A 356 29.72 7.90 -11.28
C CYS A 356 30.04 6.44 -10.96
N GLN A 357 30.98 6.14 -10.07
CA GLN A 357 31.25 4.78 -9.62
C GLN A 357 30.95 4.69 -8.12
N ILE A 358 29.87 3.99 -7.79
CA ILE A 358 29.43 3.72 -6.41
C ILE A 358 28.89 2.30 -6.43
N ASP A 359 29.44 1.45 -5.58
CA ASP A 359 28.97 0.07 -5.40
C ASP A 359 28.09 -0.07 -4.15
N ARG A 360 28.33 0.79 -3.16
CA ARG A 360 27.65 0.78 -1.86
C ARG A 360 27.36 2.19 -1.39
N ILE A 361 26.19 2.37 -0.76
CA ILE A 361 25.87 3.58 0.02
C ILE A 361 25.50 3.19 1.44
N GLU A 362 25.85 4.07 2.38
CA GLU A 362 25.28 4.05 3.70
C GLU A 362 24.01 4.91 3.71
N VAL A 363 22.93 4.34 4.23
CA VAL A 363 21.64 4.99 4.41
C VAL A 363 21.38 5.10 5.90
N ARG A 364 21.24 6.33 6.40
CA ARG A 364 20.93 6.61 7.80
C ARG A 364 19.52 7.14 7.92
N VAL A 365 18.64 6.36 8.54
CA VAL A 365 17.27 6.77 8.85
C VAL A 365 17.31 7.63 10.11
N ARG A 366 16.88 8.88 9.98
CA ARG A 366 16.81 9.89 11.04
C ARG A 366 15.37 10.16 11.41
N SER A 367 15.11 10.45 12.68
CA SER A 367 13.82 11.03 13.09
C SER A 367 13.69 12.46 12.56
N ALA A 368 12.49 13.03 12.61
CA ALA A 368 12.29 14.44 12.27
C ALA A 368 13.21 15.39 13.07
N ALA A 369 13.56 15.03 14.31
CA ALA A 369 14.46 15.77 15.19
C ALA A 369 15.96 15.51 14.92
N GLY A 370 16.31 14.70 13.91
CA GLY A 370 17.70 14.39 13.55
C GLY A 370 18.36 13.27 14.38
N GLN A 371 17.62 12.60 15.25
CA GLN A 371 18.14 11.44 15.97
C GLN A 371 18.34 10.27 15.00
N LEU A 372 19.51 9.63 15.03
CA LEU A 372 19.75 8.40 14.27
C LEU A 372 18.85 7.28 14.81
N LEU A 373 17.95 6.78 13.97
CA LEU A 373 17.09 5.65 14.30
C LEU A 373 17.77 4.34 13.91
N LYS A 374 18.33 4.27 12.70
CA LYS A 374 19.02 3.08 12.18
C LYS A 374 19.87 3.40 10.96
N SER A 375 20.95 2.65 10.77
CA SER A 375 21.78 2.70 9.56
C SER A 375 21.74 1.39 8.79
N PHE A 376 21.91 1.46 7.47
CA PHE A 376 21.96 0.33 6.55
C PHE A 376 23.02 0.56 5.48
N CYS A 377 23.63 -0.51 4.98
CA CYS A 377 24.44 -0.47 3.77
C CYS A 377 23.68 -1.12 2.62
N LEU A 378 23.51 -0.37 1.52
CA LEU A 378 22.78 -0.83 0.34
C LEU A 378 23.75 -0.99 -0.83
N ARG A 379 23.56 -2.03 -1.64
CA ARG A 379 24.20 -2.13 -2.96
C ARG A 379 23.49 -1.20 -3.93
N VAL A 380 24.24 -0.35 -4.61
CA VAL A 380 23.74 0.64 -5.55
C VAL A 380 24.66 0.79 -6.76
N PRO A 381 24.20 1.43 -7.86
CA PRO A 381 22.80 1.68 -8.14
C PRO A 381 22.08 0.40 -8.52
N ILE A 382 20.77 0.41 -8.38
CA ILE A 382 19.97 -0.74 -8.83
C ILE A 382 19.94 -0.73 -10.34
N ARG A 383 19.81 0.46 -10.95
CA ARG A 383 19.90 0.66 -12.41
C ARG A 383 20.56 1.99 -12.78
N ARG A 384 21.09 2.04 -14.00
CA ARG A 384 21.74 3.22 -14.60
C ARG A 384 21.12 3.51 -15.96
N ARG A 385 21.00 4.80 -16.29
CA ARG A 385 20.71 5.28 -17.65
C ARG A 385 21.48 6.58 -17.87
N ARG A 386 22.52 6.54 -18.71
CA ARG A 386 23.45 7.66 -18.92
C ARG A 386 24.07 8.09 -17.57
N GLY A 387 24.04 9.38 -17.23
CA GLY A 387 24.51 9.92 -15.95
C GLY A 387 23.54 9.73 -14.77
N LEU A 388 22.35 9.16 -14.98
CA LEU A 388 21.36 8.95 -13.93
C LEU A 388 21.47 7.56 -13.30
N MET A 389 21.52 7.54 -11.98
CA MET A 389 21.53 6.35 -11.14
C MET A 389 20.22 6.26 -10.37
N VAL A 390 19.56 5.11 -10.40
CA VAL A 390 18.30 4.89 -9.68
C VAL A 390 18.49 3.85 -8.59
N SER A 391 18.00 4.18 -7.40
CA SER A 391 17.94 3.25 -6.27
C SER A 391 16.69 3.49 -5.44
N PHE A 392 16.28 2.48 -4.69
CA PHE A 392 15.17 2.57 -3.76
C PHE A 392 15.50 1.87 -2.43
N PHE A 393 14.83 2.32 -1.39
CA PHE A 393 14.92 1.79 -0.04
C PHE A 393 13.52 1.75 0.57
N ARG A 394 13.23 0.68 1.32
CA ARG A 394 11.99 0.53 2.08
C ARG A 394 12.33 0.31 3.55
N TYR A 395 11.51 0.82 4.47
CA TYR A 395 11.60 0.50 5.89
C TYR A 395 10.24 -0.05 6.41
N PRO A 396 10.17 -1.30 6.94
CA PRO A 396 11.28 -2.21 7.25
C PRO A 396 12.12 -2.57 6.01
N PRO A 397 13.44 -2.80 6.19
CA PRO A 397 14.38 -3.01 5.09
C PRO A 397 13.88 -4.13 4.18
N LEU A 398 14.09 -3.96 2.88
CA LEU A 398 13.93 -5.03 1.90
C LEU A 398 14.65 -6.29 2.42
N ALA A 399 14.16 -7.48 2.06
CA ALA A 399 14.90 -8.71 2.32
C ALA A 399 16.34 -8.48 1.89
N PRO A 400 17.35 -8.85 2.70
CA PRO A 400 18.72 -8.61 2.30
C PRO A 400 18.90 -9.26 0.94
N VAL A 401 19.13 -8.45 -0.09
CA VAL A 401 19.70 -8.97 -1.34
C VAL A 401 20.97 -9.63 -0.87
N VAL A 402 20.96 -10.97 -0.83
CA VAL A 402 21.94 -11.81 -0.16
C VAL A 402 23.34 -11.30 -0.49
N SER A 403 23.99 -10.66 0.48
CA SER A 403 25.44 -10.74 0.60
C SER A 403 25.65 -11.93 1.52
N GLN A 404 25.87 -13.10 0.93
CA GLN A 404 26.77 -14.04 1.58
C GLN A 404 28.07 -13.27 1.83
N GLU A 405 28.60 -13.43 3.05
CA GLU A 405 29.82 -12.86 3.62
C GLU A 405 29.57 -11.85 4.74
N THR A 406 29.16 -12.39 5.88
CA THR A 406 29.66 -11.93 7.17
C THR A 406 29.62 -13.11 8.13
N ASP A 407 30.57 -14.03 7.98
CA ASP A 407 30.96 -14.96 9.05
C ASP A 407 32.41 -15.48 8.96
N ALA A 408 33.26 -14.90 8.10
CA ALA A 408 34.68 -15.28 8.01
C ALA A 408 35.63 -14.36 8.80
N ALA A 409 35.18 -13.18 9.24
CA ALA A 409 36.07 -12.18 9.86
C ALA A 409 36.27 -12.33 11.39
N THR A 410 35.56 -13.27 12.04
CA THR A 410 35.62 -13.45 13.50
C THR A 410 36.32 -14.75 13.95
N ARG A 411 36.90 -15.53 13.02
CA ARG A 411 37.70 -16.74 13.34
C ARG A 411 39.21 -16.59 13.09
N GLY A 412 39.70 -15.36 12.98
CA GLY A 412 41.10 -15.07 12.64
C GLY A 412 41.89 -14.34 13.73
N ARG A 413 41.55 -14.47 15.01
CA ARG A 413 42.37 -13.96 16.13
C ARG A 413 42.11 -14.78 17.39
N ASP A 414 42.67 -15.97 17.44
CA ASP A 414 43.15 -16.62 18.66
C ASP A 414 43.81 -17.93 18.25
N GLY A 415 45.15 -17.94 18.22
CA GLY A 415 45.87 -19.17 17.93
C GLY A 415 47.25 -19.03 17.33
N ILE A 416 48.09 -18.07 17.78
CA ILE A 416 49.54 -18.20 17.66
C ILE A 416 50.19 -17.61 18.92
N VAL A 417 50.39 -18.46 19.93
CA VAL A 417 51.54 -18.35 20.83
C VAL A 417 52.29 -19.66 20.70
N SER A 418 53.35 -19.62 19.90
CA SER A 418 54.38 -20.64 19.86
C SER A 418 55.15 -20.64 21.19
N ARG A 419 55.33 -21.81 21.78
CA ARG A 419 56.50 -22.08 22.62
C ARG A 419 57.08 -23.43 22.25
N GLU A 420 58.36 -23.36 21.93
CA GLU A 420 59.18 -24.41 21.37
C GLU A 420 59.35 -25.60 22.32
N SER A 421 59.51 -26.74 21.66
CA SER A 421 60.11 -28.00 22.08
C SER A 421 61.15 -27.94 23.20
N ARG A 422 61.11 -28.90 24.14
CA ARG A 422 62.04 -30.05 24.23
C ARG A 422 62.00 -30.73 25.62
N HIS A 423 62.19 -32.05 25.59
CA HIS A 423 62.64 -32.97 26.65
C HIS A 423 61.60 -33.61 27.58
N ALA A 424 61.22 -34.83 27.16
CA ALA A 424 61.60 -36.12 27.77
C ALA A 424 61.34 -36.39 29.27
N ALA A 425 60.96 -37.66 29.49
CA ALA A 425 60.96 -38.43 30.75
C ALA A 425 59.80 -38.09 31.72
N THR A 426 59.10 -39.00 32.40
CA THR A 426 59.17 -40.46 32.60
C THR A 426 58.08 -40.75 33.65
N LEU A 427 57.30 -41.83 33.50
CA LEU A 427 56.43 -42.47 34.53
C LEU A 427 55.28 -41.58 35.08
N GLN A 428 54.06 -42.04 35.34
CA GLN A 428 53.57 -43.35 35.77
C GLN A 428 52.06 -43.42 35.49
#